data_AF-A0A3L7WW55-F1
#
_entry.id   AF-A0A3L7WW55-F1
#
_cell.length_a   1.000
_cell.length_b   1.000
_cell.length_c   1.000
_cell.angle_alpha   90.00
_cell.angle_beta   90.00
_cell.angle_gamma   90.00
#
_symmetry.space_group_name_H-M   'P 1'
#
loop_
_entity.id
_entity.type
_entity.pdbx_description
1 polymer ?
#
loop_
_entity_poly.entity_id
_entity_poly.type
_entity_poly.pdbx_seq_one_letter_code
_entity_poly.pdbx_strand_id
1 'polypeptide(L)' 'MGDVIPGGFGVRKLRISNSDIAKGKSSGYRLLYLVEDEPEPVLYILLLYFKSDRSDVSVAELQQLLKELVNEAEE' A
#
# COMPACT_ATOMS: atom_id res chain seq x y z
N MET A 1 -8.03 -10.34 0.86
CA MET A 1 -6.91 -9.91 1.74
C MET A 1 -5.69 -9.64 0.87
N GLY A 2 -4.83 -8.67 1.22
CA GLY A 2 -3.67 -8.29 0.42
C GLY A 2 -2.48 -9.25 0.53
N ASP A 3 -1.67 -9.33 -0.53
CA ASP A 3 -0.46 -10.17 -0.61
C ASP A 3 0.69 -9.50 0.15
N VAL A 4 1.41 -10.23 1.01
CA VAL A 4 2.64 -9.71 1.64
C VAL A 4 3.71 -9.52 0.57
N ILE A 5 4.38 -8.37 0.57
CA ILE A 5 5.50 -8.10 -0.34
C ILE A 5 6.76 -8.78 0.21
N PRO A 6 7.39 -9.72 -0.53
CA PRO A 6 8.64 -10.33 -0.10
C PRO A 6 9.74 -9.29 0.13
N GLY A 7 10.38 -9.30 1.30
CA GLY A 7 11.38 -8.29 1.68
C GLY A 7 10.81 -6.90 1.96
N GLY A 8 9.49 -6.71 1.91
CA GLY A 8 8.80 -5.44 2.13
C GLY A 8 8.40 -5.19 3.59
N PHE A 9 9.13 -5.75 4.56
CA PHE A 9 8.96 -5.46 5.99
C PHE A 9 7.52 -5.64 6.53
N GLY A 10 6.78 -6.64 6.04
CA GLY A 10 5.40 -6.89 6.48
C GLY A 10 4.32 -6.08 5.73
N VAL A 11 4.72 -5.17 4.83
CA VAL A 11 3.79 -4.42 3.98
C VAL A 11 3.01 -5.36 3.07
N ARG A 12 1.71 -5.12 2.99
CA ARG A 12 0.75 -5.87 2.17
C ARG A 12 0.30 -5.04 0.99
N LYS A 13 0.10 -5.70 -0.15
CA LYS A 13 -0.41 -5.14 -1.40
C LYS A 13 -1.81 -5.65 -1.68
N LEU A 14 -2.79 -4.75 -1.67
CA LEU A 14 -4.17 -5.05 -2.07
C LEU A 14 -4.42 -4.53 -3.49
N ARG A 15 -4.92 -5.40 -4.37
CA ARG A 15 -5.43 -5.04 -5.70
C ARG A 15 -6.91 -4.75 -5.55
N ILE A 16 -7.30 -3.49 -5.75
CA ILE A 16 -8.69 -3.05 -5.66
C ILE A 16 -9.23 -2.93 -7.08
N SER A 17 -10.21 -3.75 -7.42
CA SER A 17 -10.95 -3.61 -8.67
C SER A 17 -11.80 -2.34 -8.59
N ASN A 18 -11.70 -1.50 -9.61
CA ASN A 18 -12.58 -0.35 -9.75
C ASN A 18 -13.91 -0.85 -10.36
N SER A 19 -14.93 -1.04 -9.52
CA SER A 19 -16.22 -1.61 -9.93
C SER A 19 -17.17 -0.61 -10.60
N ASP A 20 -16.88 0.69 -10.55
CA ASP A 20 -17.84 1.74 -10.95
C ASP A 20 -17.67 2.27 -12.39
N ILE A 21 -16.60 1.90 -13.12
CA ILE A 21 -16.31 2.48 -14.44
C ILE A 21 -16.60 1.49 -15.57
N ALA A 22 -17.72 1.71 -16.27
CA ALA A 22 -18.14 1.00 -17.48
C ALA A 22 -17.43 1.48 -18.77
N LYS A 23 -16.14 1.81 -18.73
CA LYS A 23 -15.36 2.26 -19.90
C LYS A 23 -13.95 1.65 -19.94
N GLY A 24 -13.50 1.35 -21.15
CA GLY A 24 -12.30 0.58 -21.46
C GLY A 24 -11.01 1.08 -20.78
N LYS A 25 -10.19 0.09 -20.39
CA LYS A 25 -9.02 0.10 -19.48
C LYS A 25 -9.40 0.14 -17.99
N SER A 26 -9.39 -1.06 -17.41
CA SER A 26 -9.52 -1.34 -15.98
C SER A 26 -8.36 -0.72 -15.17
N SER A 27 -8.47 0.56 -14.81
CA SER A 27 -7.56 1.21 -13.86
C SER A 27 -7.96 0.83 -12.42
N GLY A 28 -7.63 -0.41 -12.04
CA GLY A 28 -7.68 -0.81 -10.63
C GLY A 28 -6.69 -0.01 -9.78
N TYR A 29 -6.97 0.11 -8.50
CA TYR A 29 -6.05 0.73 -7.55
C TYR A 29 -5.13 -0.32 -6.95
N ARG A 30 -3.93 0.11 -6.58
CA ARG A 30 -3.05 -0.63 -5.68
C ARG A 30 -2.97 0.13 -4.37
N LEU A 31 -3.27 -0.57 -3.29
CA LEU A 31 -3.11 -0.10 -1.92
C LEU A 31 -1.94 -0.84 -1.29
N LEU A 32 -1.00 -0.09 -0.71
CA LEU A 32 0.07 -0.59 0.14
C LEU A 32 -0.23 -0.21 1.58
N TYR A 33 -0.25 -1.19 2.47
CA TYR A 33 -0.63 -0.98 3.86
C TYR A 33 0.14 -1.89 4.81
N LEU A 34 0.27 -1.45 6.07
CA LEU A 34 0.80 -2.21 7.18
C LEU A 34 -0.29 -2.35 8.24
N VAL A 35 -0.33 -3.50 8.92
CA VAL A 35 -1.21 -3.73 10.07
C VAL A 35 -0.34 -4.00 11.27
N GLU A 36 -0.59 -3.25 12.33
CA GLU A 36 -0.02 -3.49 13.65
C GLU A 36 -1.15 -3.95 14.58
N ASP A 37 -1.02 -5.14 15.17
CA ASP A 37 -2.12 -5.78 15.89
C ASP A 37 -2.18 -5.39 17.38
N GLU A 38 -1.09 -4.86 17.94
CA GLU A 38 -0.91 -4.57 19.37
C GLU A 38 -0.32 -3.17 19.57
N PRO A 39 -0.72 -2.40 20.60
CA PRO A 39 -1.68 -2.73 21.65
C PRO A 39 -3.16 -2.66 21.23
N GLU A 40 -3.46 -2.00 20.11
CA GLU A 40 -4.76 -2.03 19.44
C GLU A 40 -4.53 -2.17 17.93
N PRO A 41 -5.44 -2.80 17.17
CA PRO A 41 -5.26 -2.97 15.74
C PRO A 41 -5.24 -1.62 15.00
N VAL A 42 -4.10 -1.24 14.44
CA VAL A 42 -3.94 -0.04 13.62
C VAL A 42 -3.63 -0.42 12.17
N LEU A 43 -4.34 0.22 11.24
CA LEU A 43 -4.13 0.10 9.80
C LEU A 43 -3.40 1.35 9.29
N TYR A 44 -2.14 1.19 8.90
CA TYR A 44 -1.35 2.25 8.29
C TYR A 44 -1.43 2.15 6.77
N ILE A 45 -1.97 3.19 6.12
CA ILE A 45 -2.01 3.30 4.67
C ILE A 45 -0.74 4.02 4.22
N LEU A 46 0.14 3.32 3.51
CA LEU A 46 1.39 3.88 3.03
C LEU A 46 1.23 4.57 1.67
N LEU A 47 0.48 3.94 0.77
CA LEU A 47 0.30 4.47 -0.57
C LEU A 47 -0.95 3.90 -1.25
N LEU A 48 -1.73 4.78 -1.87
CA LEU A 48 -2.83 4.44 -2.77
C LEU A 48 -2.59 5.07 -4.13
N TYR A 49 -2.58 4.26 -5.19
CA TYR A 49 -2.33 4.76 -6.54
C TYR A 49 -3.06 3.95 -7.62
N PHE A 50 -3.32 4.60 -8.75
CA PHE A 50 -3.85 3.93 -9.92
C PHE A 50 -2.79 3.04 -10.56
N LYS A 51 -3.19 1.85 -11.04
CA LYS A 51 -2.29 0.96 -11.78
C LYS A 51 -1.65 1.63 -13.01
N SER A 52 -2.35 2.57 -13.65
CA SER A 52 -1.86 3.30 -14.83
C SER A 52 -0.78 4.31 -14.52
N ASP A 53 -0.80 4.89 -13.32
CA ASP A 53 -0.04 6.09 -13.02
C ASP A 53 1.35 5.75 -12.52
N ARG A 54 1.55 4.50 -12.07
CA ARG A 54 2.81 4.06 -11.49
C ARG A 54 3.11 2.59 -11.78
N SER A 55 4.39 2.31 -12.00
CA SER A 55 4.97 0.98 -11.95
C SER A 55 4.91 0.38 -10.53
N ASP A 56 5.30 -0.89 -10.40
CA ASP A 56 5.36 -1.55 -9.09
C ASP A 56 6.38 -0.83 -8.18
N VAL A 57 6.01 -0.71 -6.90
CA VAL A 57 6.82 -0.07 -5.85
C VAL A 57 7.97 -1.01 -5.47
N SER A 58 9.19 -0.47 -5.45
CA SER A 58 10.40 -1.22 -5.09
C SER A 58 10.55 -1.40 -3.58
N VAL A 59 11.37 -2.36 -3.15
CA VAL A 59 11.68 -2.55 -1.72
C VAL A 59 12.38 -1.33 -1.11
N ALA A 60 13.26 -0.68 -1.87
CA ALA A 60 13.94 0.54 -1.43
C ALA A 60 12.95 1.70 -1.21
N GLU A 61 11.95 1.82 -2.08
CA GLU A 61 10.89 2.81 -1.94
C GLU A 61 9.96 2.50 -0.77
N LEU A 62 9.61 1.22 -0.55
CA LEU A 62 8.88 0.80 0.65
C LEU A 62 9.61 1.19 1.94
N GLN A 63 10.94 1.03 1.96
CA GLN A 63 11.75 1.43 3.11
C GLN A 63 11.69 2.94 3.36
N GLN A 64 11.62 3.76 2.30
CA GLN A 64 11.45 5.21 2.43
C GLN A 64 10.07 5.55 2.98
N LEU A 65 9.00 4.98 2.42
CA LEU A 65 7.62 5.19 2.89
C LEU A 65 7.44 4.80 4.36
N LEU A 66 8.07 3.71 4.80
CA LEU A 66 8.04 3.29 6.20
C LEU A 66 8.81 4.24 7.11
N LYS A 67 9.94 4.77 6.64
CA LYS A 67 10.70 5.77 7.40
C LYS A 67 9.92 7.06 7.57
N GLU A 68 9.23 7.50 6.51
CA GLU A 68 8.33 8.67 6.56
C GLU A 68 7.20 8.43 7.57
N LEU A 69 6.55 7.27 7.52
CA LEU A 69 5.51 6.90 8.47
C LEU A 69 5.99 6.94 9.94
N VAL A 70 7.18 6.39 10.21
CA VAL A 70 7.73 6.38 11.58
C VAL A 70 8.04 7.80 12.06
N ASN A 71 8.62 8.63 11.21
CA ASN A 71 8.89 10.02 11.56
C ASN A 71 7.61 10.79 11.88
N GLU A 72 6.54 10.58 11.10
CA GLU A 72 5.23 11.21 11.35
C GLU A 72 4.55 10.71 12.64
N ALA A 73 4.82 9.48 13.06
CA ALA A 73 4.27 8.92 14.29
C ALA A 73 5.03 9.38 15.56
N GLU A 74 6.28 9.84 15.41
CA GLU A 74 7.11 10.37 16.50
C GLU A 74 6.92 11.89 16.73
N GLU A 75 6.26 12.60 15.80
CA GLU A 75 5.87 14.02 15.91
C GLU A 75 4.51 14.22 16.61
#